data_AF-A0A662F1K2-F1
#
_entry.id   AF-A0A662F1K2-F1
#
_cell.length_a   1.000
_cell.length_b   1.000
_cell.length_c   1.000
_cell.angle_alpha   90.00
_cell.angle_beta   90.00
_cell.angle_gamma   90.00
#
_symmetry.space_group_name_H-M   'P 1'
#
loop_
_entity.id
_entity.type
_entity.pdbx_description
1 polymer ?
#
loop_
_entity_poly.entity_id
_entity_poly.type
_entity_poly.pdbx_seq_one_letter_code
_entity_poly.pdbx_strand_id
1 'polypeptide(L)'
;MRALLHAEFVTFARDKTALAFTFLFPVLFILVFGFLMGGEDQSRLGLVLNGVPGTKLVSVLEKTDGITVTSFPDRESLKEGIEKRRVDFGLVYDGKALVFVYDPTRVQDNYAFEQIARGISTRFNLARQGARPAVSVHAVAVRETSGNWFVRVVPGVIAFSILSAGLFAISGHLAMMKERRQLDRFLVTPMRPVSLLAAIAGVRLVVAYVSAFLTLLVAITALHLEFSVDWGRYALFVPAATIGAMGMGALIALVVRRPESAGNVSNIFAMLMMFL
;
A
#
# COMPACT_ATOMS: atom_id res chain seq x y z
N MET A 1 -1.50 37.87 10.74
CA MET A 1 -1.54 36.63 9.90
C MET A 1 -0.15 36.20 9.45
N ARG A 2 0.60 36.99 8.65
CA ARG A 2 1.95 36.61 8.17
C ARG A 2 2.93 36.24 9.28
N ALA A 3 2.99 37.04 10.35
CA ALA A 3 3.85 36.75 11.50
C ALA A 3 3.51 35.43 12.21
N LEU A 4 2.23 35.07 12.29
CA LEU A 4 1.78 33.80 12.88
C LEU A 4 2.14 32.61 12.00
N LEU A 5 1.92 32.73 10.68
CA LEU A 5 2.33 31.70 9.72
C LEU A 5 3.84 31.44 9.79
N HIS A 6 4.64 32.49 9.87
CA HIS A 6 6.09 32.37 10.02
C HIS A 6 6.48 31.71 11.35
N ALA A 7 5.87 32.13 12.46
CA ALA A 7 6.14 31.54 13.77
C ALA A 7 5.79 30.04 13.82
N GLU A 8 4.63 29.65 13.29
CA GLU A 8 4.20 28.25 13.21
C GLU A 8 5.11 27.44 12.29
N PHE A 9 5.49 27.98 11.14
CA PHE A 9 6.43 27.31 10.23
C PHE A 9 7.79 27.08 10.89
N VAL A 10 8.34 28.09 11.57
CA VAL A 10 9.62 27.96 12.30
C VAL A 10 9.51 26.97 13.46
N THR A 11 8.38 26.95 14.16
CA THR A 11 8.12 26.00 15.24
C THR A 11 8.10 24.56 14.71
N PHE A 12 7.36 24.33 13.62
CA PHE A 12 7.33 23.03 12.95
C PHE A 12 8.70 22.62 12.41
N ALA A 13 9.42 23.54 11.76
CA ALA A 13 10.74 23.28 11.19
C ALA A 13 11.81 22.96 12.25
N ARG A 14 11.60 23.38 13.50
CA ARG A 14 12.48 23.05 14.64
C ARG A 14 12.13 21.73 15.29
N ASP A 15 10.89 21.25 15.15
CA ASP A 15 10.47 19.95 15.65
C ASP A 15 10.93 18.84 14.70
N LYS A 16 12.17 18.40 14.92
CA LYS A 16 12.80 17.32 14.14
C LYS A 16 12.02 16.02 14.19
N THR A 17 11.37 15.74 15.32
CA THR A 17 10.56 14.54 15.50
C THR A 17 9.32 14.63 14.61
N ALA A 18 8.58 15.74 14.67
CA ALA A 18 7.43 15.95 13.81
C ALA A 18 7.80 15.97 12.32
N LEU A 19 8.92 16.59 11.94
CA LEU A 19 9.44 16.55 10.57
C LEU A 19 9.73 15.12 10.11
N ALA A 20 10.47 14.34 10.90
CA ALA A 20 10.80 12.97 10.57
C ALA A 20 9.54 12.12 10.38
N PHE A 21 8.60 12.15 11.33
CA PHE A 21 7.36 11.38 11.18
C PHE A 21 6.47 11.88 10.03
N THR A 22 6.46 13.18 9.71
CA THR A 22 5.61 13.72 8.63
C THR A 22 6.18 13.41 7.24
N PHE A 23 7.50 13.33 7.07
CA PHE A 23 8.15 13.15 5.76
C PHE A 23 8.86 11.81 5.58
N LEU A 24 9.58 11.33 6.60
CA LEU A 24 10.38 10.10 6.51
C LEU A 24 9.49 8.87 6.59
N PHE A 25 8.50 8.85 7.49
CA PHE A 25 7.66 7.66 7.68
C PHE A 25 6.92 7.22 6.40
N PRO A 26 6.23 8.11 5.64
CA PRO A 26 5.52 7.71 4.43
C PRO A 26 6.46 7.19 3.35
N VAL A 27 7.59 7.89 3.16
CA VAL A 27 8.63 7.53 2.18
C VAL A 27 9.27 6.20 2.53
N LEU A 28 9.67 6.00 3.79
CA LEU A 28 10.24 4.75 4.27
C LEU A 28 9.26 3.59 4.11
N PHE A 29 7.99 3.81 4.45
CA PHE A 29 6.95 2.80 4.30
C PHE A 29 6.81 2.37 2.84
N ILE A 30 6.72 3.33 1.91
CA ILE A 30 6.66 3.01 0.47
C ILE A 30 7.91 2.27 0.00
N LEU A 31 9.10 2.70 0.42
CA LEU A 31 10.34 2.01 0.02
C LEU A 31 10.36 0.58 0.55
N VAL A 32 10.12 0.37 1.84
CA VAL A 32 10.17 -0.96 2.46
C VAL A 32 9.14 -1.89 1.83
N PHE A 33 7.88 -1.47 1.75
CA PHE A 33 6.83 -2.30 1.18
C PHE A 33 6.92 -2.43 -0.33
N GLY A 34 7.43 -1.40 -1.02
CA GLY A 34 7.68 -1.42 -2.46
C GLY A 34 8.74 -2.44 -2.84
N PHE A 35 9.85 -2.48 -2.10
CA PHE A 35 10.88 -3.50 -2.31
C PHE A 35 10.44 -4.90 -1.85
N LEU A 36 9.68 -4.99 -0.76
CA LEU A 36 9.22 -6.28 -0.24
C LEU A 36 8.17 -6.94 -1.13
N MET A 37 7.31 -6.14 -1.77
CA MET A 37 6.12 -6.61 -2.50
C MET A 37 6.19 -6.36 -4.02
N GLY A 38 7.17 -5.59 -4.51
CA GLY A 38 7.34 -5.25 -5.93
C GLY A 38 7.91 -6.37 -6.80
N GLY A 39 7.89 -7.63 -6.36
CA GLY A 39 8.18 -8.77 -7.22
C GLY A 39 7.12 -8.87 -8.32
N GLU A 40 7.54 -9.16 -9.56
CA GLU A 40 6.63 -9.27 -10.71
C GLU A 40 5.46 -10.24 -10.43
N ASP A 41 4.25 -9.85 -10.83
CA ASP A 41 2.99 -10.63 -10.80
C ASP A 41 3.04 -11.95 -11.63
N GLN A 42 4.21 -12.36 -12.11
CA GLN A 42 4.37 -13.64 -12.79
C GLN A 42 4.40 -14.77 -11.77
N SER A 43 3.38 -15.62 -11.81
CA SER A 43 3.34 -16.79 -10.94
C SER A 43 4.43 -17.77 -11.37
N ARG A 44 5.34 -18.12 -10.44
CA ARG A 44 6.42 -19.07 -10.74
C ARG A 44 5.92 -20.49 -10.56
N LEU A 45 5.78 -21.22 -11.65
CA LEU A 45 5.31 -22.60 -11.68
C LEU A 45 6.52 -23.56 -11.68
N GLY A 46 6.59 -24.45 -10.70
CA GLY A 46 7.50 -25.60 -10.77
C GLY A 46 6.86 -26.76 -11.53
N LEU A 47 7.56 -27.36 -12.51
CA LEU A 47 7.07 -28.48 -13.31
C LEU A 47 7.95 -29.72 -13.14
N VAL A 48 7.34 -30.85 -12.76
CA VAL A 48 8.00 -32.16 -12.74
C VAL A 48 7.37 -33.08 -13.77
N LEU A 49 8.21 -33.67 -14.62
CA LEU A 49 7.80 -34.63 -15.66
C LEU A 49 8.32 -36.02 -15.28
N ASN A 50 7.45 -36.91 -14.80
CA ASN A 50 7.84 -38.27 -14.42
C ASN A 50 7.98 -39.17 -15.65
N GLY A 51 9.12 -39.11 -16.35
CA GLY A 51 9.48 -40.07 -17.40
C GLY A 51 8.61 -40.02 -18.68
N VAL A 52 7.83 -38.96 -18.89
CA VAL A 52 6.98 -38.76 -20.07
C VAL A 52 7.53 -37.61 -20.93
N PRO A 53 7.49 -37.69 -22.27
CA PRO A 53 7.83 -36.55 -23.12
C PRO A 53 6.83 -35.39 -22.89
N GLY A 54 7.26 -34.41 -22.10
CA GLY A 54 6.44 -33.25 -21.72
C GLY A 54 6.34 -32.16 -22.79
N THR A 55 6.83 -32.39 -24.01
CA THR A 55 6.97 -31.37 -25.07
C THR A 55 5.67 -30.62 -25.36
N LYS A 56 4.53 -31.33 -25.34
CA LYS A 56 3.20 -30.70 -25.50
C LYS A 56 2.77 -29.88 -24.28
N LEU A 57 3.07 -30.32 -23.06
CA LEU A 57 2.72 -29.59 -21.84
C LEU A 57 3.56 -28.32 -21.70
N VAL A 58 4.86 -28.41 -21.95
CA VAL A 58 5.78 -27.25 -21.96
C VAL A 58 5.33 -26.22 -23.00
N SER A 59 4.97 -26.65 -24.21
CA SER A 59 4.48 -25.73 -25.26
C SER A 59 3.14 -25.05 -24.95
N VAL A 60 2.30 -25.65 -24.09
CA VAL A 60 1.05 -25.04 -23.62
C VAL A 60 1.32 -24.04 -22.49
N LEU A 61 2.31 -24.32 -21.65
CA LEU A 61 2.72 -23.45 -20.56
C LEU A 61 3.49 -22.22 -21.07
N GLU A 62 4.38 -22.38 -22.06
CA GLU A 62 5.08 -21.27 -22.71
C GLU A 62 4.15 -20.29 -23.45
N LYS A 63 2.97 -20.78 -23.87
CA LYS A 63 1.92 -19.96 -24.51
C LYS A 63 0.94 -19.34 -23.51
N THR A 64 1.12 -19.60 -22.21
CA THR A 64 0.25 -19.05 -21.18
C THR A 64 0.92 -17.82 -20.58
N ASP A 65 0.42 -16.64 -20.92
CA ASP A 65 0.91 -15.36 -20.40
C ASP A 65 0.81 -15.32 -18.86
N GLY A 66 1.84 -14.77 -18.21
CA GLY A 66 1.87 -14.56 -16.74
C GLY A 66 2.40 -15.72 -15.90
N ILE A 67 3.01 -16.76 -16.50
CA ILE A 67 3.59 -17.89 -15.78
C ILE A 67 5.05 -18.10 -16.20
N THR A 68 5.97 -18.04 -15.23
CA THR A 68 7.37 -18.48 -15.44
C THR A 68 7.50 -19.94 -15.02
N VAL A 69 7.89 -20.82 -15.94
CA VAL A 69 8.00 -22.27 -15.68
C VAL A 69 9.43 -22.66 -15.36
N THR A 70 9.64 -23.29 -14.20
CA THR A 70 10.93 -23.88 -13.81
C THR A 70 10.78 -25.39 -13.74
N SER A 71 11.58 -26.13 -14.51
CA SER A 71 11.54 -27.61 -14.47
C SER A 71 12.36 -28.14 -13.28
N PHE A 72 11.78 -29.10 -12.55
CA PHE A 72 12.45 -29.82 -11.47
C PHE A 72 12.58 -31.32 -11.82
N PRO A 73 13.67 -31.97 -11.38
CA PRO A 73 13.94 -33.37 -11.71
C PRO A 73 12.99 -34.34 -11.01
N ASP A 74 12.56 -34.03 -9.79
CA ASP A 74 11.76 -34.91 -8.95
C ASP A 74 10.80 -34.13 -8.05
N ARG A 75 9.84 -34.85 -7.44
CA ARG A 75 8.80 -34.28 -6.58
C ARG A 75 9.37 -33.72 -5.27
N GLU A 76 10.49 -34.24 -4.76
CA GLU A 76 11.09 -33.76 -3.52
C GLU A 76 11.81 -32.42 -3.75
N SER A 77 12.58 -32.30 -4.83
CA SER A 77 13.19 -31.06 -5.29
C SER A 77 12.15 -29.97 -5.55
N LEU A 78 10.98 -30.33 -6.08
CA LEU A 78 9.85 -29.41 -6.25
C LEU A 78 9.29 -28.93 -4.91
N LYS A 79 9.10 -29.83 -3.94
CA LYS A 79 8.64 -29.46 -2.59
C LYS A 79 9.64 -28.52 -1.92
N GLU A 80 10.93 -28.82 -1.99
CA GLU A 80 11.98 -27.96 -1.46
C GLU A 80 12.00 -26.59 -2.17
N GLY A 81 11.75 -26.57 -3.48
CA GLY A 81 11.60 -25.35 -4.27
C GLY A 81 10.41 -24.47 -3.82
N ILE A 82 9.29 -25.09 -3.43
CA ILE A 82 8.12 -24.40 -2.88
C ILE A 82 8.43 -23.89 -1.46
N GLU A 83 9.02 -24.72 -0.60
CA GLU A 83 9.40 -24.33 0.78
C GLU A 83 10.41 -23.17 0.79
N LYS A 84 11.40 -23.19 -0.11
CA LYS A 84 12.40 -22.13 -0.27
C LYS A 84 11.90 -20.93 -1.08
N ARG A 85 10.62 -20.88 -1.46
CA ARG A 85 10.00 -19.81 -2.27
C ARG A 85 10.73 -19.52 -3.58
N ARG A 86 11.34 -20.53 -4.19
CA ARG A 86 11.89 -20.44 -5.56
C ARG A 86 10.79 -20.51 -6.60
N VAL A 87 9.71 -21.24 -6.30
CA VAL A 87 8.47 -21.33 -7.07
C VAL A 87 7.27 -21.17 -6.15
N ASP A 88 6.14 -20.73 -6.70
CA ASP A 88 4.94 -20.42 -5.94
C ASP A 88 4.01 -21.63 -5.78
N PHE A 89 3.92 -22.44 -6.83
CA PHE A 89 3.20 -23.72 -6.82
C PHE A 89 3.83 -24.69 -7.82
N GLY A 90 3.47 -25.96 -7.69
CA GLY A 90 4.03 -27.06 -8.48
C GLY A 90 2.97 -27.87 -9.21
N LEU A 91 3.32 -28.35 -10.39
CA LEU A 91 2.56 -29.34 -11.15
C LEU A 91 3.42 -30.56 -11.41
N VAL A 92 2.94 -31.73 -11.00
CA VAL A 92 3.59 -33.02 -11.27
C VAL A 92 2.74 -33.77 -12.30
N TYR A 93 3.33 -34.09 -13.45
CA TYR A 93 2.66 -34.84 -14.50
C TYR A 93 3.17 -36.27 -14.56
N ASP A 94 2.26 -37.22 -14.36
CA ASP A 94 2.53 -38.67 -14.31
C ASP A 94 2.00 -39.41 -15.56
N GLY A 95 1.82 -38.70 -16.68
CA GLY A 95 1.27 -39.26 -17.93
C GLY A 95 -0.25 -39.44 -17.96
N LYS A 96 -0.88 -39.65 -16.80
CA LYS A 96 -2.34 -39.84 -16.65
C LYS A 96 -3.02 -38.71 -15.90
N ALA A 97 -2.38 -38.21 -14.83
CA ALA A 97 -2.92 -37.16 -13.99
C ALA A 97 -1.91 -36.03 -13.82
N LEU A 98 -2.43 -34.82 -13.56
CA LEU A 98 -1.66 -33.63 -13.26
C LEU A 98 -1.94 -33.27 -11.80
N VAL A 99 -0.94 -33.48 -10.94
CA VAL A 99 -1.07 -33.30 -9.49
C VAL A 99 -0.62 -31.90 -9.13
N PHE A 100 -1.51 -31.14 -8.50
CA PHE A 100 -1.22 -29.83 -7.96
C PHE A 100 -0.54 -29.95 -6.60
N VAL A 101 0.65 -29.37 -6.47
CA VAL A 101 1.46 -29.33 -5.25
C VAL A 101 1.57 -27.88 -4.82
N TYR A 102 1.18 -27.59 -3.58
CA TYR A 102 1.13 -26.24 -3.05
C TYR A 102 1.46 -26.23 -1.57
N ASP A 103 1.77 -25.04 -1.04
CA ASP A 103 1.97 -24.82 0.38
C ASP A 103 0.62 -24.52 1.06
N PRO A 104 0.13 -25.36 2.00
CA PRO A 104 -1.17 -25.16 2.64
C PRO A 104 -1.27 -23.88 3.48
N THR A 105 -0.15 -23.24 3.83
CA THR A 105 -0.15 -21.99 4.59
C THR A 105 -0.63 -20.78 3.76
N ARG A 106 -0.62 -20.88 2.43
CA ARG A 106 -0.96 -19.79 1.49
C ARG A 106 -2.41 -19.81 1.00
N VAL A 107 -3.38 -19.88 1.91
CA VAL A 107 -4.81 -20.11 1.55
C VAL A 107 -5.36 -19.12 0.50
N GLN A 108 -4.97 -17.84 0.55
CA GLN A 108 -5.43 -16.83 -0.41
C GLN A 108 -4.84 -17.02 -1.81
N ASP A 109 -3.51 -17.23 -1.92
CA ASP A 109 -2.85 -17.41 -3.21
C ASP A 109 -3.18 -18.77 -3.83
N ASN A 110 -3.38 -19.79 -3.00
CA ASN A 110 -3.69 -21.15 -3.44
C ASN A 110 -4.98 -21.21 -4.27
N TYR A 111 -5.97 -20.37 -3.98
CA TYR A 111 -7.19 -20.29 -4.79
C TYR A 111 -6.87 -19.82 -6.21
N ALA A 112 -6.03 -18.80 -6.38
CA ALA A 112 -5.59 -18.32 -7.68
C ALA A 112 -4.74 -19.37 -8.41
N PHE A 113 -3.80 -20.00 -7.72
CA PHE A 113 -2.95 -21.06 -8.29
C PHE A 113 -3.76 -22.29 -8.71
N GLU A 114 -4.78 -22.67 -7.96
CA GLU A 114 -5.68 -23.76 -8.32
C GLU A 114 -6.48 -23.44 -9.59
N GLN A 115 -6.97 -22.21 -9.75
CA GLN A 115 -7.65 -21.77 -10.97
C GLN A 115 -6.71 -21.82 -12.19
N ILE A 116 -5.46 -21.38 -12.03
CA ILE A 116 -4.43 -21.48 -13.06
C ILE A 116 -4.17 -22.95 -13.41
N ALA A 117 -3.98 -23.83 -12.42
CA ALA A 117 -3.77 -25.26 -12.62
C ALA A 117 -4.95 -25.96 -13.33
N ARG A 118 -6.19 -25.61 -12.96
CA ARG A 118 -7.42 -26.08 -13.62
C ARG A 118 -7.51 -25.60 -15.07
N GLY A 119 -7.14 -24.35 -15.34
CA GLY A 119 -7.04 -23.81 -16.69
C GLY A 119 -6.01 -24.55 -17.55
N ILE A 120 -4.82 -24.78 -17.01
CA ILE A 120 -3.74 -25.54 -17.66
C ILE A 120 -4.20 -26.97 -17.97
N SER A 121 -4.77 -27.68 -16.99
CA SER A 121 -5.22 -29.06 -17.17
C SER A 121 -6.30 -29.18 -18.25
N THR A 122 -7.23 -28.22 -18.30
CA THR A 122 -8.28 -28.14 -19.32
C THR A 122 -7.69 -27.94 -20.72
N ARG A 123 -6.79 -26.96 -20.88
CA ARG A 123 -6.07 -26.70 -22.16
C ARG A 123 -5.24 -27.91 -22.59
N PHE A 124 -4.57 -28.56 -21.66
CA PHE A 124 -3.75 -29.75 -21.92
C PHE A 124 -4.60 -30.96 -22.36
N ASN A 125 -5.73 -31.21 -21.71
CA ASN A 125 -6.65 -32.29 -22.08
C ASN A 125 -7.24 -32.09 -23.48
N LEU A 126 -7.66 -30.86 -23.81
CA LEU A 126 -8.14 -30.49 -25.15
C LEU A 126 -7.05 -30.68 -26.22
N ALA A 127 -5.82 -30.24 -25.93
CA ALA A 127 -4.67 -30.41 -26.83
C ALA A 127 -4.30 -31.89 -27.06
N ARG A 128 -4.46 -32.76 -26.05
CA ARG A 128 -4.27 -34.23 -26.20
C ARG A 128 -5.34 -34.88 -27.07
N GLN A 129 -6.58 -34.38 -27.01
CA GLN A 129 -7.71 -34.91 -27.77
C GLN A 129 -7.78 -34.38 -29.22
N GLY A 130 -6.92 -33.42 -29.58
CA GLY A 130 -6.99 -32.75 -30.89
C GLY A 130 -8.25 -31.89 -31.08
N ALA A 131 -9.04 -31.73 -30.02
CA ALA A 131 -10.28 -30.96 -30.02
C ALA A 131 -9.96 -29.50 -29.70
N ARG A 132 -10.49 -28.58 -30.51
CA ARG A 132 -10.52 -27.15 -30.16
C ARG A 132 -11.76 -26.89 -29.31
N PRO A 133 -11.68 -26.08 -28.24
CA PRO A 133 -12.86 -25.74 -27.44
C PRO A 133 -13.92 -25.08 -28.34
N ALA A 134 -15.13 -25.63 -28.35
CA ALA A 134 -16.24 -25.12 -29.18
C ALA A 134 -16.68 -23.72 -28.75
N VAL A 135 -16.40 -23.35 -27.50
CA VAL A 135 -16.65 -22.02 -26.94
C VAL A 135 -15.42 -21.61 -26.16
N SER A 136 -14.77 -20.53 -26.58
CA SER A 136 -13.67 -19.91 -25.86
C SER A 136 -14.14 -18.59 -25.26
N VAL A 137 -14.06 -18.47 -23.94
CA VAL A 137 -14.21 -17.17 -23.28
C VAL A 137 -12.93 -16.39 -23.52
N HIS A 138 -13.03 -15.26 -24.22
CA HIS A 138 -11.94 -14.29 -24.33
C HIS A 138 -12.23 -13.20 -23.31
N ALA A 139 -11.46 -13.22 -22.23
CA ALA A 139 -11.48 -12.13 -21.26
C ALA A 139 -10.79 -10.92 -21.90
N VAL A 140 -11.58 -9.97 -22.36
CA VAL A 140 -11.06 -8.65 -22.73
C VAL A 140 -11.02 -7.82 -21.45
N ALA A 141 -9.82 -7.54 -20.95
CA ALA A 141 -9.67 -6.59 -19.87
C ALA A 141 -10.11 -5.21 -20.37
N VAL A 142 -11.15 -4.65 -19.79
CA VAL A 142 -11.62 -3.28 -20.11
C VAL A 142 -10.55 -2.24 -19.75
N ARG A 143 -9.55 -2.61 -18.93
CA ARG A 143 -8.40 -1.80 -18.55
C ARG A 143 -7.19 -2.69 -18.25
N GLU A 144 -6.08 -2.48 -18.94
CA GLU A 144 -4.77 -3.03 -18.58
C GLU A 144 -4.21 -2.28 -17.37
N THR A 145 -4.78 -2.52 -16.19
CA THR A 145 -4.05 -2.22 -14.97
C THR A 145 -3.27 -3.48 -14.66
N SER A 146 -1.96 -3.51 -14.95
CA SER A 146 -1.06 -4.48 -14.35
C SER A 146 -1.28 -4.37 -12.84
N GLY A 147 -1.92 -5.39 -12.28
CA GLY A 147 -2.60 -5.34 -10.99
C GLY A 147 -1.64 -5.43 -9.81
N ASN A 148 -0.48 -4.75 -9.91
CA ASN A 148 0.50 -4.71 -8.86
C ASN A 148 -0.21 -4.22 -7.60
N TRP A 149 -0.34 -5.13 -6.63
CA TRP A 149 -0.96 -4.88 -5.34
C TRP A 149 -0.42 -3.59 -4.71
N PHE A 150 0.86 -3.29 -4.92
CA PHE A 150 1.51 -2.12 -4.38
C PHE A 150 0.91 -0.79 -4.91
N VAL A 151 0.47 -0.73 -6.18
CA VAL A 151 -0.21 0.44 -6.75
C VAL A 151 -1.53 0.74 -6.02
N ARG A 152 -2.19 -0.28 -5.45
CA ARG A 152 -3.40 -0.11 -4.64
C ARG A 152 -3.11 0.41 -3.22
N VAL A 153 -1.94 0.11 -2.66
CA VAL A 153 -1.58 0.46 -1.28
C VAL A 153 -1.08 1.90 -1.16
N VAL A 154 -0.33 2.39 -2.15
CA VAL A 154 0.29 3.74 -2.12
C VAL A 154 -0.71 4.87 -1.82
N PRO A 155 -1.90 4.95 -2.46
CA PRO A 155 -2.90 5.95 -2.10
C PRO A 155 -3.35 5.88 -0.63
N GLY A 156 -3.48 4.66 -0.10
CA GLY A 156 -3.81 4.44 1.31
C GLY A 156 -2.71 4.95 2.24
N VAL A 157 -1.44 4.72 1.91
CA VAL A 157 -0.30 5.24 2.67
C VAL A 157 -0.29 6.77 2.66
N ILE A 158 -0.54 7.39 1.50
CA ILE A 158 -0.63 8.85 1.39
C ILE A 158 -1.78 9.39 2.23
N ALA A 159 -2.96 8.78 2.15
CA ALA A 159 -4.13 9.17 2.94
C ALA A 159 -3.85 9.06 4.44
N PHE A 160 -3.31 7.93 4.90
CA PHE A 160 -2.94 7.71 6.30
C PHE A 160 -1.89 8.73 6.77
N SER A 161 -0.91 9.05 5.94
CA SER A 161 0.13 10.03 6.25
C SER A 161 -0.44 11.42 6.44
N ILE A 162 -1.37 11.85 5.58
CA ILE A 162 -2.06 13.14 5.72
C ILE A 162 -2.94 13.16 6.98
N LEU A 163 -3.69 12.09 7.24
CA LEU A 163 -4.59 11.99 8.40
C LEU A 163 -3.83 11.99 9.73
N SER A 164 -2.84 11.11 9.86
CA SER A 164 -1.97 11.03 11.05
C SER A 164 -1.23 12.34 11.27
N ALA A 165 -0.69 12.94 10.22
CA ALA A 165 -0.06 14.25 10.30
C ALA A 165 -1.02 15.32 10.82
N GLY A 166 -2.24 15.42 10.28
CA GLY A 166 -3.23 16.40 10.74
C GLY A 166 -3.65 16.19 12.20
N LEU A 167 -3.89 14.93 12.58
CA LEU A 167 -4.34 14.54 13.91
C LEU A 167 -3.30 14.87 14.99
N PHE A 168 -2.06 14.36 14.84
CA PHE A 168 -1.00 14.53 15.84
C PHE A 168 -0.52 15.96 15.97
N ALA A 169 -0.47 16.71 14.85
CA ALA A 169 0.00 18.08 14.90
C ALA A 169 -0.93 18.97 15.71
N ILE A 170 -2.24 18.83 15.54
CA ILE A 170 -3.19 19.65 16.29
C ILE A 170 -3.35 19.15 17.73
N SER A 171 -3.50 17.84 17.94
CA SER A 171 -3.76 17.31 19.28
C SER A 171 -2.60 17.57 20.24
N GLY A 172 -1.36 17.32 19.79
CA GLY A 172 -0.15 17.56 20.56
C GLY A 172 0.13 19.05 20.75
N HIS A 173 0.06 19.85 19.68
CA HIS A 173 0.36 21.29 19.76
C HIS A 173 -0.65 22.03 20.65
N LEU A 174 -1.96 21.79 20.48
CA LEU A 174 -2.98 22.42 21.34
C LEU A 174 -2.86 21.97 22.79
N ALA A 175 -2.60 20.68 23.05
CA ALA A 175 -2.40 20.19 24.42
C ALA A 175 -1.16 20.83 25.06
N MET A 176 -0.06 20.97 24.31
CA MET A 176 1.15 21.66 24.77
C MET A 176 0.90 23.15 25.04
N MET A 177 0.18 23.83 24.16
CA MET A 177 -0.19 25.23 24.36
C MET A 177 -1.09 25.40 25.59
N LYS A 178 -2.01 24.45 25.86
CA LYS A 178 -2.86 24.44 27.06
C LYS A 178 -2.02 24.25 28.32
N GLU A 179 -1.13 23.27 28.32
CA GLU A 179 -0.26 22.98 29.46
C GLU A 179 0.63 24.18 29.82
N ARG A 180 1.18 24.86 28.80
CA ARG A 180 2.01 26.06 28.97
C ARG A 180 1.22 27.34 29.23
N ARG A 181 -0.10 27.26 29.36
CA ARG A 181 -1.05 28.41 29.46
C ARG A 181 -0.80 29.49 28.40
N GLN A 182 -0.33 29.08 27.22
CA GLN A 182 -0.10 30.01 26.11
C GLN A 182 -1.43 30.50 25.54
N LEU A 183 -2.47 29.65 25.51
CA LEU A 183 -3.82 30.08 25.12
C LEU A 183 -4.37 31.17 26.05
N ASP A 184 -4.13 31.06 27.36
CA ASP A 184 -4.57 32.06 28.34
C ASP A 184 -3.87 33.41 28.12
N ARG A 185 -2.58 33.38 27.76
CA ARG A 185 -1.82 34.59 27.41
C ARG A 185 -2.29 35.21 26.11
N PHE A 186 -2.75 34.41 25.15
CA PHE A 186 -3.32 34.91 23.89
C PHE A 186 -4.67 35.61 24.07
N LEU A 187 -5.47 35.23 25.07
CA LEU A 187 -6.72 35.92 25.40
C LEU A 187 -6.51 37.38 25.84
N VAL A 188 -5.34 37.70 26.38
CA VAL A 188 -4.98 39.05 26.86
C VAL A 188 -4.34 39.91 25.75
N THR A 189 -3.97 39.30 24.62
CA THR A 189 -3.49 40.01 23.43
C THR A 189 -4.65 40.28 22.45
N PRO A 190 -4.59 41.33 21.60
CA PRO A 190 -5.64 41.63 20.62
C PRO A 190 -5.66 40.65 19.42
N MET A 191 -5.30 39.38 19.62
CA MET A 191 -5.32 38.36 18.59
C MET A 191 -6.60 37.54 18.61
N ARG A 192 -7.24 37.42 17.44
CA ARG A 192 -8.42 36.57 17.27
C ARG A 192 -8.02 35.09 17.28
N PRO A 193 -8.68 34.21 18.07
CA PRO A 193 -8.37 32.77 18.13
C PRO A 193 -8.44 32.07 16.76
N VAL A 194 -9.35 32.52 15.90
CA VAL A 194 -9.51 32.00 14.52
C VAL A 194 -8.26 32.24 13.68
N SER A 195 -7.54 33.35 13.90
CA SER A 195 -6.32 33.66 13.14
C SER A 195 -5.15 32.73 13.48
N LEU A 196 -5.10 32.23 14.72
CA LEU A 196 -4.12 31.24 15.15
C LEU A 196 -4.42 29.87 14.54
N LEU A 197 -5.67 29.40 14.64
CA LEU A 197 -6.09 28.14 14.04
C LEU A 197 -5.89 28.14 12.52
N ALA A 198 -6.21 29.25 11.85
CA ALA A 198 -6.00 29.40 10.42
C ALA A 198 -4.49 29.43 10.05
N ALA A 199 -3.63 29.98 10.92
CA ALA A 199 -2.18 29.95 10.70
C ALA A 199 -1.63 28.51 10.83
N ILE A 200 -2.04 27.79 11.88
CA ILE A 200 -1.67 26.38 12.08
C ILE A 200 -2.15 25.54 10.89
N ALA A 201 -3.40 25.72 10.46
CA ALA A 201 -3.97 25.03 9.30
C ALA A 201 -3.23 25.34 8.01
N GLY A 202 -2.90 26.61 7.77
CA GLY A 202 -2.15 27.02 6.59
C GLY A 202 -0.79 26.34 6.50
N VAL A 203 -0.02 26.33 7.59
CA VAL A 203 1.28 25.63 7.63
C VAL A 203 1.10 24.14 7.44
N ARG A 204 0.11 23.53 8.10
CA ARG A 204 -0.11 22.07 8.01
C ARG A 204 -0.54 21.63 6.62
N LEU A 205 -1.35 22.44 5.94
CA LEU A 205 -1.80 22.19 4.58
C LEU A 205 -0.63 22.20 3.59
N VAL A 206 0.27 23.20 3.70
CA VAL A 206 1.49 23.24 2.88
C VAL A 206 2.36 22.01 3.14
N VAL A 207 2.55 21.64 4.41
CA VAL A 207 3.33 20.46 4.79
C VAL A 207 2.72 19.17 4.25
N ALA A 208 1.39 19.03 4.29
CA ALA A 208 0.67 17.88 3.76
C ALA A 208 0.88 17.75 2.24
N TYR A 209 0.79 18.85 1.48
CA TYR A 209 1.09 18.85 0.06
C TYR A 209 2.53 18.45 -0.25
N VAL A 210 3.50 19.02 0.45
CA VAL A 210 4.92 18.71 0.24
C VAL A 210 5.20 17.25 0.56
N SER A 211 4.68 16.73 1.68
CA SER A 211 4.85 15.33 2.08
C SER A 211 4.23 14.39 1.06
N ALA A 212 3.01 14.66 0.64
CA ALA A 212 2.30 13.81 -0.29
C ALA A 212 2.92 13.84 -1.69
N PHE A 213 3.42 15.01 -2.15
CA PHE A 213 4.21 15.14 -3.37
C PHE A 213 5.52 14.35 -3.30
N LEU A 214 6.28 14.49 -2.20
CA LEU A 214 7.53 13.75 -1.99
C LEU A 214 7.30 12.23 -2.01
N THR A 215 6.23 11.80 -1.34
CA THR A 215 5.83 10.39 -1.26
C THR A 215 5.47 9.84 -2.64
N LEU A 216 4.70 10.59 -3.43
CA LEU A 216 4.35 10.23 -4.81
C LEU A 216 5.59 10.20 -5.72
N LEU A 217 6.47 11.20 -5.58
CA LEU A 217 7.72 11.29 -6.35
C LEU A 217 8.58 10.04 -6.13
N VAL A 218 8.76 9.63 -4.87
CA VAL A 218 9.52 8.40 -4.55
C VAL A 218 8.83 7.17 -5.12
N ALA A 219 7.50 7.08 -5.01
CA ALA A 219 6.74 5.95 -5.55
C ALA A 219 6.90 5.81 -7.08
N ILE A 220 6.98 6.93 -7.80
CA ILE A 220 7.17 6.92 -9.26
C ILE A 220 8.64 6.65 -9.61
N THR A 221 9.59 7.32 -8.98
CA THR A 221 11.01 7.26 -9.40
C THR A 221 11.75 6.04 -8.87
N ALA A 222 11.53 5.65 -7.61
CA ALA A 222 12.22 4.52 -7.01
C ALA A 222 11.59 3.18 -7.40
N LEU A 223 10.27 3.16 -7.63
CA LEU A 223 9.49 1.93 -7.84
C LEU A 223 8.83 1.83 -9.21
N HIS A 224 9.03 2.82 -10.10
CA HIS A 224 8.53 2.82 -11.49
C HIS A 224 7.03 2.56 -11.61
N LEU A 225 6.25 3.07 -10.64
CA LEU A 225 4.81 2.84 -10.61
C LEU A 225 4.08 3.85 -11.51
N GLU A 226 3.22 3.33 -12.37
CA GLU A 226 2.34 4.15 -13.19
C GLU A 226 1.07 4.52 -12.40
N PHE A 227 0.91 5.80 -12.09
CA PHE A 227 -0.29 6.33 -11.44
C PHE A 227 -1.06 7.26 -12.38
N SER A 228 -2.32 6.94 -12.64
CA SER A 228 -3.27 7.89 -13.25
C SER A 228 -3.84 8.80 -12.16
N VAL A 229 -3.16 9.92 -11.88
CA VAL A 229 -3.59 10.88 -10.85
C VAL A 229 -4.48 11.97 -11.46
N ASP A 230 -5.74 12.02 -11.01
CA ASP A 230 -6.62 13.17 -11.26
C ASP A 230 -6.22 14.34 -10.35
N TRP A 231 -5.31 15.19 -10.84
CA TRP A 231 -4.75 16.32 -10.07
C TRP A 231 -5.81 17.23 -9.43
N GLY A 232 -6.95 17.44 -10.10
CA GLY A 232 -8.04 18.26 -9.57
C GLY A 232 -8.72 17.66 -8.33
N ARG A 233 -9.00 16.34 -8.34
CA ARG A 233 -9.58 15.64 -7.18
C ARG A 233 -8.59 15.55 -6.03
N TYR A 234 -7.33 15.30 -6.36
CA TYR A 234 -6.25 15.24 -5.38
C TYR A 234 -6.05 16.58 -4.65
N ALA A 235 -6.04 17.69 -5.40
CA ALA A 235 -5.94 19.04 -4.83
C ALA A 235 -7.13 19.43 -3.95
N LEU A 236 -8.31 18.83 -4.14
CA LEU A 236 -9.44 19.04 -3.23
C LEU A 236 -9.38 18.10 -2.01
N PHE A 237 -8.92 16.86 -2.22
CA PHE A 237 -8.83 15.84 -1.19
C PHE A 237 -7.85 16.20 -0.09
N VAL A 238 -6.64 16.66 -0.42
CA VAL A 238 -5.59 16.96 0.58
C VAL A 238 -6.07 18.02 1.61
N PRO A 239 -6.66 19.16 1.22
CA PRO A 239 -7.25 20.11 2.15
C PRO A 239 -8.37 19.52 3.00
N ALA A 240 -9.31 18.79 2.38
CA ALA A 240 -10.45 18.23 3.08
C ALA A 240 -10.03 17.21 4.15
N ALA A 241 -9.13 16.30 3.79
CA ALA A 241 -8.57 15.31 4.71
C ALA A 241 -7.77 15.97 5.84
N THR A 242 -6.94 16.96 5.51
CA THR A 242 -6.14 17.68 6.51
C THR A 242 -7.04 18.41 7.50
N ILE A 243 -8.03 19.20 7.03
CA ILE A 243 -8.94 19.94 7.89
C ILE A 243 -9.80 18.99 8.74
N GLY A 244 -10.28 17.88 8.17
CA GLY A 244 -11.01 16.85 8.90
C GLY A 244 -10.20 16.24 10.03
N ALA A 245 -8.96 15.83 9.74
CA ALA A 245 -8.04 15.28 10.75
C ALA A 245 -7.68 16.31 11.83
N MET A 246 -7.47 17.56 11.45
CA MET A 246 -7.25 18.66 12.38
C MET A 246 -8.46 18.90 13.28
N GLY A 247 -9.68 18.85 12.72
CA GLY A 247 -10.92 18.95 13.50
C GLY A 247 -11.00 17.85 14.55
N MET A 248 -10.68 16.60 14.18
CA MET A 248 -10.62 15.48 15.12
C MET A 248 -9.53 15.68 16.19
N GLY A 249 -8.34 16.15 15.81
CA GLY A 249 -7.26 16.46 16.75
C GLY A 249 -7.65 17.55 17.74
N ALA A 250 -8.40 18.56 17.29
CA ALA A 250 -8.90 19.62 18.14
C ALA A 250 -9.93 19.09 19.16
N LEU A 251 -10.81 18.17 18.75
CA LEU A 251 -11.73 17.49 19.67
C LEU A 251 -10.99 16.71 20.76
N ILE A 252 -9.93 15.98 20.39
CA ILE A 252 -9.07 15.29 21.38
C ILE A 252 -8.44 16.30 22.35
N ALA A 253 -7.91 17.41 21.82
CA ALA A 253 -7.31 18.45 22.63
C ALA A 253 -8.32 19.16 23.54
N LEU A 254 -9.62 19.15 23.25
CA LEU A 254 -10.65 19.68 24.15
C LEU A 254 -10.79 18.84 25.42
N VAL A 255 -10.74 17.51 25.29
CA VAL A 255 -10.91 16.57 26.40
C VAL A 255 -9.61 16.40 27.20
N VAL A 256 -8.46 16.41 26.52
CA VAL A 256 -7.17 16.08 27.13
C VAL A 256 -6.34 17.32 27.41
N ARG A 257 -5.78 17.40 28.63
CA ARG A 257 -4.98 18.57 29.08
C ARG A 257 -3.46 18.39 28.97
N ARG A 258 -2.97 17.15 28.94
CA ARG A 258 -1.53 16.85 28.85
C ARG A 258 -1.13 16.41 27.44
N PRO A 259 0.02 16.85 26.90
CA PRO A 259 0.47 16.50 25.55
C PRO A 259 0.67 15.00 25.37
N GLU A 260 1.27 14.35 26.35
CA GLU A 260 1.54 12.91 26.31
C GLU A 260 0.24 12.09 26.24
N SER A 261 -0.75 12.47 27.05
CA SER A 261 -2.08 11.86 27.00
C SER A 261 -2.79 12.13 25.68
N ALA A 262 -2.63 13.33 25.10
CA ALA A 262 -3.25 13.69 23.82
C ALA A 262 -2.64 12.87 22.68
N GLY A 263 -1.32 12.63 22.72
CA GLY A 263 -0.62 11.73 21.80
C GLY A 263 -1.15 10.30 21.87
N ASN A 264 -1.30 9.75 23.08
CA ASN A 264 -1.81 8.40 23.27
C ASN A 264 -3.25 8.24 22.77
N VAL A 265 -4.13 9.19 23.07
CA VAL A 265 -5.51 9.17 22.54
C VAL A 265 -5.50 9.29 21.01
N SER A 266 -4.66 10.16 20.45
CA SER A 266 -4.51 10.30 19.00
C SER A 266 -4.04 9.01 18.34
N ASN A 267 -3.14 8.26 18.97
CA ASN A 267 -2.71 6.95 18.48
C ASN A 267 -3.87 5.94 18.42
N ILE A 268 -4.74 5.92 19.44
CA ILE A 268 -5.93 5.05 19.45
C ILE A 268 -6.87 5.40 18.29
N PHE A 269 -7.14 6.69 18.08
CA PHE A 269 -7.96 7.14 16.96
C PHE A 269 -7.31 6.86 15.60
N ALA A 270 -5.99 7.07 15.48
CA ALA A 270 -5.25 6.75 14.26
C ALA A 270 -5.29 5.25 13.94
N MET A 271 -5.20 4.40 14.96
CA MET A 271 -5.36 2.95 14.81
C MET A 271 -6.76 2.60 14.32
N LEU A 272 -7.82 3.16 14.93
CA LEU A 272 -9.20 2.94 14.48
C LEU A 272 -9.43 3.40 13.04
N MET A 273 -8.88 4.56 12.66
CA MET A 273 -8.94 5.09 11.30
C MET A 273 -8.24 4.19 10.27
N MET A 274 -7.23 3.42 10.68
CA MET A 274 -6.51 2.51 9.78
C MET A 274 -7.35 1.29 9.38
N PHE A 275 -8.31 0.88 10.21
CA PHE A 275 -9.18 -0.27 9.96
C PHE A 275 -10.45 0.07 9.18
N LEU A 276 -10.74 1.36 8.97
CA LEU A 276 -11.95 1.86 8.28
C LEU A 276 -11.64 2.12 6.80
#